data_AF-A0A1T1ZXC8-F1
#
_entry.id   AF-A0A1T1ZXC8-F1
#
_cell.length_a   1.000
_cell.length_b   1.000
_cell.length_c   1.000
_cell.angle_alpha   90.00
_cell.angle_beta   90.00
_cell.angle_gamma   90.00
#
_symmetry.space_group_name_H-M   'P 1'
#
loop_
_entity.id
_entity.type
_entity.pdbx_description
1 polymer ?
#
loop_
_entity_poly.entity_id
_entity_poly.type
_entity_poly.pdbx_seq_one_letter_code
_entity_poly.pdbx_strand_id
1 'polypeptide(L)'
;MHHSQTIPHLPEIDSTRAFLSEGYPFISRRCDELGSDAIRTRLMLRPVTFLRGLDAVRGFYRAGRMTRRGAMPPTVVPLLQGKGSVQSLDGAEHQVRKKMFLDLMAPVRL
;
A
#
# COMPACT_ATOMS: atom_id res chain seq x y z
N MET A 1 -16.26 18.64 15.26
CA MET A 1 -15.74 17.83 16.38
C MET A 1 -14.85 16.74 15.80
N HIS A 2 -13.53 16.96 15.71
CA HIS A 2 -12.58 15.94 15.27
C HIS A 2 -12.35 14.99 16.45
N HIS A 3 -13.09 13.89 16.51
CA HIS A 3 -12.72 12.80 17.40
C HIS A 3 -11.36 12.28 16.90
N SER A 4 -10.32 12.37 17.74
CA SER A 4 -9.10 11.61 17.57
C SER A 4 -9.44 10.12 17.71
N GLN A 5 -10.02 9.54 16.67
CA GLN A 5 -10.22 8.10 16.61
C GLN A 5 -8.86 7.46 16.37
N THR A 6 -8.31 6.87 17.42
CA THR A 6 -7.11 6.05 17.36
C THR A 6 -7.40 4.86 16.44
N ILE A 7 -6.55 4.65 15.43
CA ILE A 7 -6.67 3.50 14.53
C ILE A 7 -6.61 2.21 15.36
N PRO A 8 -7.63 1.33 15.31
CA PRO A 8 -7.65 0.12 16.11
C PRO A 8 -6.47 -0.79 15.77
N HIS A 9 -5.89 -1.36 16.81
CA HIS A 9 -4.83 -2.35 16.69
C HIS A 9 -5.45 -3.75 16.78
N LEU A 10 -5.07 -4.62 15.85
CA LEU A 10 -5.42 -6.02 15.94
C LEU A 10 -4.73 -6.65 17.16
N PRO A 11 -5.40 -7.60 17.85
CA PRO A 11 -4.89 -8.18 19.09
C PRO A 11 -3.71 -9.13 18.86
N GLU A 12 -3.52 -9.66 17.65
CA GLU A 12 -2.42 -10.57 17.36
C GLU A 12 -1.06 -9.85 17.35
N ILE A 13 -0.03 -10.54 17.83
CA ILE A 13 1.36 -10.04 17.79
C ILE A 13 1.79 -9.79 16.33
N ASP A 14 1.41 -10.69 15.43
CA ASP A 14 1.69 -10.63 14.00
C ASP A 14 0.59 -11.32 13.19
N SER A 15 0.12 -10.67 12.12
CA SER A 15 -0.99 -11.17 11.29
C SER A 15 -0.53 -11.83 9.99
N THR A 16 0.75 -12.11 9.79
CA THR A 16 1.27 -12.65 8.51
C THR A 16 0.58 -13.93 8.09
N ARG A 17 0.40 -14.88 9.01
CA ARG A 17 -0.25 -16.16 8.70
C ARG A 17 -1.69 -15.96 8.25
N ALA A 18 -2.46 -15.17 9.00
CA ALA A 18 -3.85 -14.86 8.68
C ALA A 18 -3.96 -14.09 7.36
N PHE A 19 -3.07 -13.14 7.09
CA PHE A 19 -3.01 -12.40 5.84
C PHE A 19 -2.76 -13.31 4.64
N LEU A 20 -1.82 -14.25 4.75
CA LEU A 20 -1.52 -15.21 3.68
C LEU A 20 -2.63 -16.23 3.47
N SER A 21 -3.28 -16.72 4.54
CA SER A 21 -4.34 -17.72 4.42
C SER A 21 -5.66 -17.14 3.92
N GLU A 22 -5.98 -15.91 4.31
CA GLU A 22 -7.24 -15.27 3.92
C GLU A 22 -7.10 -14.58 2.55
N GLY A 23 -5.96 -13.95 2.25
CA GLY A 23 -5.78 -13.21 1.00
C GLY A 23 -6.63 -11.95 0.93
N TYR A 24 -7.29 -11.72 -0.21
CA TYR A 24 -8.05 -10.48 -0.49
C TYR A 24 -9.07 -10.06 0.60
N PRO A 25 -9.85 -10.96 1.23
CA PRO A 25 -10.82 -10.60 2.25
C PRO A 25 -10.23 -10.17 3.60
N PHE A 26 -8.93 -10.40 3.86
CA PHE A 26 -8.31 -10.16 5.17
C PHE A 26 -8.61 -8.76 5.72
N ILE A 27 -8.41 -7.74 4.87
CA ILE A 27 -8.53 -6.33 5.26
C ILE A 27 -9.99 -5.95 5.46
N SER A 28 -10.85 -6.25 4.48
CA SER A 28 -12.26 -5.85 4.52
C SER A 28 -12.98 -6.46 5.71
N ARG A 29 -12.76 -7.76 5.99
CA ARG A 29 -13.41 -8.45 7.11
C ARG A 29 -13.10 -7.78 8.45
N ARG A 30 -11.84 -7.46 8.71
CA ARG A 30 -11.39 -6.82 9.96
C ARG A 30 -11.86 -5.38 10.08
N CYS A 31 -11.87 -4.64 8.97
CA CYS A 31 -12.46 -3.32 8.94
C CYS A 31 -13.96 -3.34 9.30
N ASP A 32 -14.70 -4.32 8.78
CA ASP A 32 -16.14 -4.48 9.05
C ASP A 32 -16.40 -4.91 10.50
N GLU A 33 -15.66 -5.88 11.02
CA GLU A 33 -15.74 -6.35 12.42
C GLU A 33 -15.45 -5.25 13.44
N LEU A 34 -14.51 -4.35 13.13
CA LEU A 34 -14.07 -3.26 14.01
C LEU A 34 -14.80 -1.94 13.74
N GLY A 35 -15.68 -1.88 12.74
CA GLY A 35 -16.37 -0.66 12.33
C GLY A 35 -15.40 0.48 11.96
N SER A 36 -14.27 0.16 11.32
CA SER A 36 -13.18 1.12 11.04
C SER A 36 -12.63 0.96 9.62
N ASP A 37 -12.31 2.07 8.97
CA ASP A 37 -11.67 2.09 7.64
C ASP A 37 -10.13 2.02 7.69
N ALA A 38 -9.56 1.88 8.88
CA ALA A 38 -8.15 1.65 9.09
C ALA A 38 -7.90 0.66 10.23
N ILE A 39 -6.88 -0.17 10.10
CA ILE A 39 -6.44 -1.11 11.15
C ILE A 39 -4.91 -1.15 11.20
N ARG A 40 -4.35 -1.38 12.40
CA ARG A 40 -2.92 -1.55 12.62
C ARG A 40 -2.59 -2.96 13.05
N THR A 41 -1.54 -3.53 12.47
CA THR A 41 -1.00 -4.84 12.85
C THR A 41 0.49 -4.93 12.49
N ARG A 42 1.06 -6.13 12.51
CA ARG A 42 2.36 -6.44 11.94
C ARG A 42 2.24 -7.48 10.83
N LEU A 43 3.07 -7.31 9.80
CA LEU A 43 3.36 -8.33 8.80
C LEU A 43 4.88 -8.52 8.77
N MET A 44 5.34 -9.76 8.84
CA MET A 44 6.74 -10.14 8.97
C MET A 44 7.44 -9.35 10.10
N LEU A 45 6.75 -9.21 11.23
CA LEU A 45 7.13 -8.44 12.42
C LEU A 45 7.26 -6.92 12.21
N ARG A 46 6.97 -6.41 11.01
CA ARG A 46 7.02 -4.98 10.70
C ARG A 46 5.65 -4.34 10.91
N PRO A 47 5.56 -3.18 11.58
CA PRO A 47 4.30 -2.46 11.72
C PRO A 47 3.70 -2.12 10.35
N VAL A 48 2.42 -2.42 10.18
CA VAL A 48 1.64 -2.12 8.98
C VAL A 48 0.33 -1.47 9.39
N THR A 49 -0.06 -0.42 8.67
CA THR A 49 -1.40 0.15 8.73
C THR A 49 -2.11 -0.18 7.43
N PHE A 50 -3.20 -0.95 7.51
CA PHE A 50 -4.09 -1.14 6.38
C PHE A 50 -5.12 -0.02 6.36
N LEU A 51 -5.46 0.45 5.16
CA LEU A 51 -6.40 1.53 4.93
C LEU A 51 -7.41 1.10 3.87
N ARG A 52 -8.66 1.54 4.01
CA ARG A 52 -9.77 1.28 3.11
C ARG A 52 -10.56 2.56 2.85
N GLY A 53 -11.23 2.64 1.70
CA GLY A 53 -12.16 3.72 1.38
C GLY A 53 -11.53 4.89 0.61
N LEU A 54 -12.40 5.76 0.11
CA LEU A 54 -12.02 6.83 -0.81
C LEU A 54 -11.09 7.86 -0.16
N ASP A 55 -11.36 8.23 1.09
CA ASP A 55 -10.56 9.24 1.80
C ASP A 55 -9.16 8.71 2.14
N ALA A 56 -9.05 7.43 2.47
CA ALA A 56 -7.75 6.76 2.61
C ALA A 56 -6.95 6.81 1.31
N VAL A 57 -7.56 6.52 0.16
CA VAL A 57 -6.89 6.57 -1.16
C VAL A 57 -6.42 7.99 -1.47
N ARG A 58 -7.27 9.01 -1.25
CA ARG A 58 -6.91 10.42 -1.43
C ARG A 58 -5.71 10.80 -0.55
N GLY A 59 -5.70 10.35 0.70
CA GLY A 59 -4.61 10.57 1.64
C GLY A 59 -3.31 9.87 1.22
N PHE A 60 -3.40 8.61 0.79
CA PHE A 60 -2.28 7.76 0.40
C PHE A 60 -1.57 8.28 -0.86
N TYR A 61 -2.33 8.77 -1.85
CA TYR A 61 -1.77 9.31 -3.10
C TYR A 61 -1.46 10.82 -3.04
N ARG A 62 -1.71 11.49 -1.92
CA ARG A 62 -1.32 12.90 -1.75
C ARG A 62 0.20 13.02 -1.79
N ALA A 63 0.70 13.84 -2.71
CA ALA A 63 2.13 14.06 -2.92
C ALA A 63 2.84 14.46 -1.60
N GLY A 64 4.02 13.88 -1.38
CA GLY A 64 4.86 14.16 -0.21
C GLY A 64 4.46 13.47 1.10
N ARG A 65 3.34 12.71 1.13
CA ARG A 65 2.93 11.98 2.35
C ARG A 65 3.43 10.54 2.43
N MET A 66 3.70 9.93 1.29
CA MET A 66 4.16 8.54 1.17
C MET A 66 5.40 8.48 0.29
N THR A 67 6.25 7.50 0.53
CA THR A 67 7.41 7.15 -0.32
C THR A 67 7.27 5.71 -0.80
N ARG A 68 7.71 5.43 -2.02
CA ARG A 68 7.74 4.07 -2.60
C ARG A 68 9.11 3.41 -2.44
N ARG A 69 10.14 4.19 -2.11
CA ARG A 69 11.49 3.66 -1.82
C ARG A 69 11.45 2.73 -0.61
N GLY A 70 11.81 1.46 -0.83
CA GLY A 70 11.83 0.43 0.22
C GLY A 70 10.44 0.00 0.73
N ALA A 71 9.36 0.43 0.08
CA ALA A 71 8.00 0.10 0.49
C ALA A 71 7.61 -1.34 0.14
N MET A 72 8.19 -1.91 -0.93
CA MET A 72 7.93 -3.28 -1.33
C MET A 72 8.71 -4.29 -0.48
N PRO A 73 8.12 -5.46 -0.17
CA PRO A 73 8.86 -6.54 0.48
C PRO A 73 10.08 -6.97 -0.35
N PRO A 74 11.20 -7.37 0.30
CA PRO A 74 12.42 -7.79 -0.41
C PRO A 74 12.23 -8.95 -1.38
N THR A 75 11.22 -9.80 -1.16
CA THR A 75 10.87 -10.91 -2.04
C THR A 75 10.16 -10.46 -3.33
N VAL A 76 9.38 -9.38 -3.27
CA VAL A 76 8.60 -8.87 -4.40
C VAL A 76 9.49 -8.22 -5.46
N VAL A 77 10.55 -7.51 -5.03
CA VAL A 77 11.44 -6.80 -5.94
C VAL A 77 12.10 -7.72 -6.98
N PRO A 78 12.81 -8.81 -6.63
CA PRO A 78 13.45 -9.68 -7.61
C PRO A 78 12.45 -10.56 -8.38
N LEU A 79 11.33 -10.96 -7.77
CA LEU A 79 10.41 -11.93 -8.38
C LEU A 79 9.40 -11.29 -9.35
N LEU A 80 8.95 -10.06 -9.10
CA LEU A 80 7.87 -9.43 -9.88
C LEU A 80 8.27 -8.12 -10.54
N GLN A 81 9.16 -7.34 -9.93
CA GLN A 81 9.37 -5.94 -10.35
C GLN A 81 10.67 -5.70 -11.10
N GLY A 82 11.74 -6.38 -10.71
CA GLY A 82 13.10 -6.05 -11.10
C GLY A 82 13.69 -4.91 -10.26
N LYS A 83 15.01 -4.95 -10.03
CA LYS A 83 15.75 -3.87 -9.37
C LYS A 83 15.71 -2.62 -10.25
N GLY A 84 15.50 -1.45 -9.65
CA GLY A 84 15.42 -0.17 -10.39
C GLY A 84 14.13 0.06 -11.17
N SER A 85 13.12 -0.80 -10.98
CA SER A 85 11.79 -0.66 -11.59
C SER A 85 11.18 0.71 -11.28
N VAL A 86 10.39 1.23 -12.23
CA VAL A 86 9.63 2.49 -12.05
C VAL A 86 8.81 2.48 -10.76
N GLN A 87 8.35 1.31 -10.31
CA GLN A 87 7.55 1.17 -9.09
C GLN A 87 8.31 1.45 -7.78
N SER A 88 9.64 1.49 -7.83
CA SER A 88 10.52 1.75 -6.68
C SER A 88 11.02 3.20 -6.59
N LEU A 89 10.68 4.04 -7.56
CA LEU A 89 11.14 5.42 -7.67
C LEU A 89 10.14 6.41 -7.07
N ASP A 90 10.63 7.58 -6.70
CA ASP A 90 9.80 8.72 -6.26
C ASP A 90 10.26 10.03 -6.92
N GLY A 91 9.41 11.05 -6.86
CA GLY A 91 9.74 12.40 -7.30
C GLY A 91 10.05 12.51 -8.80
N ALA A 92 10.98 13.39 -9.17
CA ALA A 92 11.30 13.67 -10.56
C ALA A 92 11.77 12.43 -11.34
N GLU A 93 12.59 11.57 -10.73
CA GLU A 93 13.06 10.33 -11.37
C GLU A 93 11.88 9.41 -11.74
N HIS A 94 10.92 9.26 -10.83
CA HIS A 94 9.69 8.52 -11.10
C HIS A 94 8.89 9.17 -12.23
N GLN A 95 8.69 10.49 -12.21
CA GLN A 95 7.89 11.18 -13.22
C GLN A 95 8.47 11.03 -14.64
N VAL A 96 9.79 11.20 -14.78
CA VAL A 96 10.50 11.02 -16.04
C VAL A 96 10.33 9.60 -16.56
N ARG A 97 10.58 8.59 -15.71
CA ARG A 97 10.47 7.18 -16.14
C ARG A 97 9.03 6.78 -16.41
N LYS A 98 8.07 7.21 -15.58
CA LYS A 98 6.63 6.93 -15.76
C LYS A 98 6.09 7.55 -17.05
N LYS A 99 6.55 8.76 -17.43
CA LYS A 99 6.16 9.39 -18.70
C LYS A 99 6.52 8.50 -19.90
N MET A 100 7.72 7.90 -19.91
CA MET A 100 8.12 6.98 -20.99
C MET A 100 7.13 5.80 -21.15
N PHE A 101 6.64 5.23 -20.04
CA PHE A 101 5.63 4.18 -20.08
C PHE A 101 4.30 4.69 -20.65
N LEU A 102 3.82 5.86 -20.21
CA LEU A 102 2.55 6.41 -20.67
C LEU A 102 2.60 6.78 -22.16
N ASP A 103 3.73 7.28 -22.65
CA ASP A 103 3.91 7.62 -24.06
C ASP A 103 3.81 6.37 -24.98
N LEU A 104 4.13 5.18 -24.47
CA LEU A 104 3.93 3.90 -25.16
C LEU A 104 2.48 3.41 -25.13
N MET A 105 1.73 3.76 -24.08
CA MET A 105 0.31 3.36 -23.92
C MET A 105 -0.65 4.36 -24.58
N ALA A 106 -0.14 5.39 -25.25
CA ALA A 106 -0.96 6.39 -25.92
C ALA A 106 -1.74 5.76 -27.10
N PRO A 107 -3.01 6.15 -27.33
CA PRO A 107 -3.90 5.51 -28.31
C PRO A 107 -3.37 5.43 -29.75
N VAL A 108 -2.43 6.30 -30.13
CA VAL A 108 -1.83 6.32 -31.49
C VAL A 108 -0.82 5.18 -31.70
N ARG A 109 -0.47 4.41 -30.67
CA ARG A 109 0.55 3.34 -30.73
C ARG A 109 0.01 1.93 -30.45
N LEU A 110 -1.29 1.77 -30.21
CA LEU A 110 -1.99 0.48 -30.06
C LEU A 110 -3.00 0.31 -31.18
#